data_AF-G1LAV8-F1
#
_entry.id   AF-G1LAV8-F1
#
_cell.length_a   1.000
_cell.length_b   1.000
_cell.length_c   1.000
_cell.angle_alpha   90.00
_cell.angle_beta   90.00
_cell.angle_gamma   90.00
#
_symmetry.space_group_name_H-M   'P 1'
#
loop_
_entity.id
_entity.type
_entity.pdbx_description
1 polymer ?
#
loop_
_entity_poly.entity_id
_entity_poly.type
_entity_poly.pdbx_seq_one_letter_code
_entity_poly.pdbx_strand_id
1 'polypeptide(L)' 'MTCTMAWSPLLLTLLAHCTVSWAQTVLTQPPSVSGALGQKVTISCTGSSSNIGGYYVSWHQQLPGTAPRTLIYSNNN' A
#
# COMPACT_ATOMS: atom_id res chain seq x y z
N MET A 1 -39.54 -0.29 -37.81
CA MET A 1 -38.38 -1.13 -37.47
C MET A 1 -37.35 -0.25 -36.79
N THR A 2 -37.38 -0.20 -35.46
CA THR A 2 -36.34 0.47 -34.68
C THR A 2 -35.27 -0.57 -34.36
N CYS A 3 -34.16 -0.54 -35.09
CA CYS A 3 -32.94 -1.25 -34.69
C CYS A 3 -32.40 -0.56 -33.42
N THR A 4 -32.98 -0.85 -32.26
CA THR A 4 -32.45 -0.35 -30.99
C THR A 4 -31.14 -1.05 -30.69
N MET A 5 -30.13 -0.24 -30.41
CA MET A 5 -28.74 -0.61 -30.18
C MET A 5 -28.60 -1.53 -28.97
N ALA A 6 -28.79 -2.83 -29.18
CA ALA A 6 -28.54 -3.87 -28.17
C ALA A 6 -27.06 -3.94 -27.76
N TRP A 7 -26.17 -3.21 -28.44
CA TRP A 7 -24.77 -3.05 -28.06
C TRP A 7 -24.58 -2.03 -26.92
N SER A 8 -25.39 -0.96 -26.86
CA SER A 8 -25.21 0.09 -25.84
C SER A 8 -25.27 -0.46 -24.40
N PRO A 9 -26.20 -1.36 -24.02
CA PRO A 9 -26.19 -1.96 -22.68
C PRO A 9 -24.95 -2.81 -22.41
N LEU A 10 -24.47 -3.56 -23.42
CA LEU A 10 -23.28 -4.43 -23.32
C LEU A 10 -21.98 -3.64 -23.19
N LEU A 11 -21.87 -2.51 -23.87
CA LEU A 11 -20.72 -1.62 -23.76
C LEU A 11 -20.69 -0.91 -22.39
N LEU A 12 -21.87 -0.47 -21.92
CA LEU A 12 -22.03 0.15 -20.61
C LEU A 12 -21.73 -0.82 -19.46
N THR A 13 -22.16 -2.08 -19.56
CA THR A 13 -21.78 -3.09 -18.58
C THR A 13 -20.28 -3.34 -18.63
N LEU A 14 -19.65 -3.53 -19.80
CA LEU A 14 -18.20 -3.74 -19.91
C LEU A 14 -17.38 -2.60 -19.28
N LEU A 15 -17.77 -1.35 -19.51
CA LEU A 15 -17.15 -0.16 -18.89
C LEU A 15 -17.36 -0.12 -17.35
N ALA A 16 -18.50 -0.60 -16.85
CA ALA A 16 -18.78 -0.70 -15.42
C ALA A 16 -17.95 -1.81 -14.72
N HIS A 17 -17.51 -2.85 -15.43
CA HIS A 17 -16.63 -3.88 -14.88
C HIS A 17 -15.15 -3.44 -14.79
N CYS A 18 -14.79 -2.29 -15.37
CA CYS A 18 -13.45 -1.72 -15.25
C CYS A 18 -13.24 -0.90 -13.96
N THR A 19 -14.21 -0.88 -13.04
CA THR A 19 -13.98 -0.22 -11.75
C THR A 19 -13.06 -1.07 -10.89
N VAL A 20 -11.78 -0.69 -10.92
CA VAL A 20 -10.98 -0.57 -9.69
C VAL A 20 -10.58 -1.94 -9.09
N SER A 21 -9.76 -2.72 -9.80
CA SER A 21 -8.91 -3.71 -9.13
C SER A 21 -7.70 -3.01 -8.50
N TRP A 22 -7.93 -2.30 -7.39
CA TRP A 22 -6.84 -1.65 -6.65
C TRP A 22 -6.21 -2.70 -5.74
N ALA A 23 -5.41 -3.58 -6.34
CA ALA A 23 -4.53 -4.44 -5.57
C ALA A 23 -3.37 -3.60 -5.03
N GLN A 24 -3.62 -2.74 -4.04
CA GLN A 24 -2.55 -2.17 -3.25
C GLN A 24 -2.16 -3.21 -2.21
N THR A 25 -0.92 -3.69 -2.28
CA THR A 25 -0.39 -4.51 -1.20
C THR A 25 -0.02 -3.60 -0.04
N VAL A 26 -0.85 -3.63 1.01
CA VAL A 26 -0.76 -2.72 2.15
C VAL A 26 0.14 -3.31 3.22
N LEU A 27 1.09 -2.50 3.69
CA LEU A 27 1.82 -2.74 4.94
C LEU A 27 1.09 -2.04 6.08
N THR A 28 0.90 -2.73 7.20
CA THR A 28 0.24 -2.20 8.39
C THR A 28 1.29 -1.80 9.43
N GLN A 29 1.22 -0.54 9.88
CA GLN A 29 2.06 0.02 10.94
C GLN A 29 1.18 0.71 11.99
N PRO A 30 1.62 0.83 13.25
CA PRO A 30 0.92 1.63 14.24
C PRO A 30 0.85 3.10 13.78
N PRO A 31 -0.27 3.80 13.99
CA PRO A 31 -0.47 5.17 13.50
C PRO A 31 0.49 6.16 14.16
N SER A 32 0.93 5.89 15.39
CA SER A 32 1.93 6.66 16.11
C SER A 32 2.50 5.82 17.24
N VAL A 33 3.79 6.03 17.55
CA VAL A 33 4.42 5.53 18.79
C VAL A 33 5.17 6.68 19.45
N SER A 34 5.20 6.68 20.78
CA SER A 34 5.92 7.69 21.57
C SER A 34 6.65 7.03 22.74
N GLY A 35 7.66 7.71 23.26
CA GLY A 35 8.45 7.26 24.40
C GLY A 35 9.15 8.44 25.05
N ALA A 36 9.49 8.31 26.33
CA ALA A 36 10.29 9.31 27.05
C ALA A 36 11.74 9.34 26.55
N LEU A 37 12.46 10.41 26.86
CA LEU A 37 13.88 10.51 26.51
C LEU A 37 14.68 9.33 27.10
N GLY A 38 15.48 8.68 26.28
CA GLY A 38 16.26 7.50 26.66
C GLY A 38 15.49 6.17 26.67
N GLN A 39 14.18 6.19 26.43
CA GLN A 39 13.41 4.95 26.24
C GLN A 39 13.57 4.42 24.81
N LYS A 40 13.57 3.09 24.69
CA LYS A 40 13.51 2.41 23.40
C LYS A 40 12.05 2.31 22.96
N VAL A 41 11.76 2.75 21.74
CA VAL A 41 10.48 2.51 21.07
C VAL A 41 10.63 1.44 20.00
N THR A 42 9.56 0.68 19.77
CA THR A 42 9.48 -0.35 18.72
C THR A 42 8.42 0.05 17.72
N ILE A 43 8.80 0.19 16.45
CA ILE A 43 7.87 0.40 15.34
C ILE A 43 7.73 -0.94 14.62
N SER A 44 6.51 -1.47 14.56
CA SER A 44 6.20 -2.72 13.87
C SER A 44 5.66 -2.47 12.46
N CYS A 45 5.98 -3.38 11.54
CA CYS A 45 5.44 -3.41 10.19
C CYS A 45 5.00 -4.84 9.89
N THR A 46 3.72 -5.02 9.55
CA THR A 46 3.15 -6.32 9.20
C THR A 46 2.65 -6.29 7.77
N GLY A 47 2.83 -7.39 7.05
CA GLY A 47 2.41 -7.54 5.66
C GLY A 47 2.23 -9.02 5.32
N SER A 48 1.73 -9.30 4.12
CA SER A 48 1.52 -10.67 3.67
C SER A 48 2.84 -11.38 3.28
N SER A 49 2.79 -12.69 3.07
CA SER A 49 3.93 -13.47 2.56
C SER A 49 4.39 -12.99 1.18
N SER A 50 3.48 -12.53 0.33
CA SER A 50 3.81 -11.92 -0.96
C SER A 50 4.37 -10.51 -0.84
N ASN A 51 4.47 -9.93 0.37
CA ASN A 51 5.11 -8.65 0.62
C ASN A 51 6.40 -8.78 1.40
N ILE A 52 6.31 -9.16 2.67
CA ILE A 52 7.45 -9.18 3.58
C ILE A 52 8.18 -10.53 3.48
N GLY A 53 7.47 -11.60 3.14
CA GLY A 53 8.07 -12.93 2.98
C GLY A 53 8.84 -13.13 1.67
N GLY A 54 8.47 -12.39 0.61
CA GLY A 54 9.05 -12.54 -0.73
C GLY A 54 9.94 -11.37 -1.19
N TYR A 55 9.97 -10.26 -0.44
CA TYR A 55 10.73 -9.07 -0.81
C TYR A 55 11.48 -8.48 0.38
N TYR A 56 12.54 -7.73 0.07
CA TYR A 56 13.26 -6.96 1.07
C TYR A 56 12.47 -5.72 1.52
N VAL A 57 12.53 -5.43 2.81
CA VAL A 57 11.88 -4.29 3.46
C VAL A 57 12.94 -3.28 3.87
N SER A 58 12.73 -2.01 3.58
CA SER A 58 13.62 -0.92 4.01
C SER A 58 12.89 0.06 4.91
N TRP A 59 13.58 0.56 5.93
CA TRP A 59 13.05 1.55 6.88
C TRP A 59 13.59 2.93 6.55
N HIS A 60 12.69 3.89 6.45
CA HIS A 60 13.02 5.28 6.12
C HIS A 60 12.48 6.22 7.21
N GLN A 61 13.30 7.18 7.61
CA GLN A 61 12.93 8.28 8.48
C GLN A 61 12.69 9.52 7.63
N GLN A 62 11.53 10.15 7.80
CA GLN A 62 11.24 11.44 7.20
C GLN A 62 10.91 12.43 8.31
N LEU A 63 11.67 13.52 8.37
CA LEU A 63 11.33 14.67 9.20
C LEU A 63 10.49 15.65 8.36
N PRO A 64 9.62 16.46 9.01
CA PRO A 64 8.85 17.46 8.29
C PRO A 64 9.76 18.37 7.44
N GLY A 65 9.44 18.49 6.16
CA GLY A 65 10.18 19.35 5.21
C GLY A 65 11.51 18.78 4.72
N THR A 66 11.90 17.55 5.07
CA THR A 66 13.15 16.94 4.58
C THR A 66 12.89 15.77 3.64
N ALA A 67 13.93 15.42 2.86
CA ALA A 67 13.95 14.17 2.11
C ALA A 67 13.97 12.97 3.08
N PRO A 68 13.39 11.81 2.68
CA PRO A 68 13.52 10.57 3.44
C PRO A 68 14.98 10.13 3.57
N ARG A 69 15.36 9.71 4.78
CA ARG A 69 16.66 9.10 5.09
C ARG A 69 16.46 7.62 5.35
N THR A 70 17.21 6.75 4.65
CA THR A 70 17.22 5.32 4.94
C THR A 70 17.89 5.05 6.29
N LEU A 71 17.19 4.36 7.18
CA LEU A 71 17.69 3.89 8.48
C LEU A 71 18.18 2.44 8.39
N ILE A 72 17.40 1.58 7.71
CA ILE A 72 17.70 0.16 7.52
C ILE A 72 17.43 -0.16 6.05
N TYR A 73 18.42 -0.73 5.38
CA TYR A 73 18.35 -1.09 3.97
C TYR A 73 18.20 -2.60 3.82
N SER A 74 17.28 -3.03 2.95
CA SER A 74 17.15 -4.41 2.48
C SER A 74 17.02 -5.48 3.58
N ASN A 75 16.20 -5.22 4.60
CA ASN A 75 15.90 -6.20 5.65
C ASN A 75 15.07 -7.35 5.09
N ASN A 76 15.40 -8.58 5.47
CA ASN A 76 14.58 -9.76 5.22
C ASN A 76 13.81 -10.17 6.49
N ASN A 77 12.75 -10.96 6.29
CA ASN A 77 11.96 -11.55 7.37
C ASN A 77 12.60 -12.83 7.90
#